data_AF-A0A963V184-F1
#
_entry.id   AF-A0A963V184-F1
#
_cell.length_a   1.000
_cell.length_b   1.000
_cell.length_c   1.000
_cell.angle_alpha   90.00
_cell.angle_beta   90.00
_cell.angle_gamma   90.00
#
_symmetry.space_group_name_H-M   'P 1'
#
loop_
_entity.id
_entity.type
_entity.pdbx_description
1 polymer ?
#
loop_
_entity_poly.entity_id
_entity_poly.type
_entity_poly.pdbx_seq_one_letter_code
_entity_poly.pdbx_strand_id
1 'polypeptide(L)' 'MNVHEHQAKEILKAYGAPVAKGVAITDLSEAEGAVAALPGPVWVVKSQIHAGGRG' A
#
# COMPACT_ATOMS: atom_id res chain seq x y z
N MET A 1 9.32 17.71 -2.66
CA MET A 1 8.59 16.70 -3.45
C MET A 1 8.05 15.66 -2.49
N ASN A 2 6.75 15.41 -2.49
CA ASN A 2 6.14 14.38 -1.64
C ASN A 2 5.96 13.09 -2.43
N VAL A 3 5.87 11.96 -1.74
CA VAL A 3 5.59 10.63 -2.31
C VAL A 3 4.42 9.97 -1.58
N HIS A 4 3.72 9.07 -2.26
CA HIS A 4 2.62 8.31 -1.68
C HIS A 4 3.13 7.26 -0.66
N GLU A 5 2.24 6.75 0.18
CA GLU A 5 2.59 5.73 1.20
C GLU A 5 3.20 4.48 0.57
N HIS A 6 2.67 3.99 -0.56
CA HIS A 6 3.23 2.80 -1.23
C HIS A 6 4.66 3.03 -1.76
N GLN A 7 4.91 4.18 -2.40
CA GLN A 7 6.23 4.55 -2.92
C GLN A 7 7.26 4.66 -1.79
N ALA A 8 6.90 5.32 -0.69
CA ALA A 8 7.76 5.41 0.48
C ALA A 8 8.09 4.02 1.06
N LYS A 9 7.11 3.11 1.13
CA LYS A 9 7.32 1.73 1.59
C LYS A 9 8.24 0.93 0.67
N GLU A 10 8.13 1.11 -0.65
CA GLU A 10 9.03 0.44 -1.61
C GLU A 10 10.47 0.88 -1.42
N ILE A 11 10.70 2.19 -1.28
CA ILE A 11 12.03 2.74 -0.98
C ILE A 11 12.55 2.16 0.33
N LEU A 12 11.80 2.26 1.43
CA LEU A 12 12.21 1.75 2.73
C LEU A 12 12.53 0.24 2.70
N LYS A 13 11.71 -0.55 2.00
CA LYS A 13 11.92 -1.99 1.82
C LYS A 13 13.22 -2.28 1.07
N ALA A 14 13.57 -1.50 0.06
CA ALA A 14 14.81 -1.66 -0.70
C ALA A 14 16.07 -1.49 0.18
N TYR A 15 15.95 -0.73 1.28
CA TYR A 15 17.00 -0.56 2.29
C TYR A 15 16.86 -1.49 3.51
N GLY A 16 16.00 -2.50 3.44
CA GLY A 16 15.85 -3.51 4.49
C GLY A 16 15.03 -3.07 5.70
N ALA A 17 14.38 -1.90 5.66
CA ALA A 17 13.50 -1.48 6.75
C ALA A 17 12.22 -2.35 6.78
N PRO A 18 11.72 -2.72 7.97
CA PRO A 18 10.49 -3.49 8.08
C PRO A 18 9.30 -2.63 7.67
N VAL A 19 8.56 -3.07 6.64
CA VAL A 19 7.32 -2.44 6.18
C VAL A 19 6.23 -3.49 6.03
N ALA A 20 4.98 -3.09 6.27
CA ALA A 20 3.83 -3.96 6.01
C ALA A 20 3.71 -4.28 4.51
N LYS A 21 3.40 -5.55 4.18
CA LYS A 21 3.09 -5.96 2.81
C LYS A 21 1.84 -5.22 2.34
N GLY A 22 1.85 -4.79 1.08
CA GLY A 22 0.73 -4.11 0.45
C GLY A 22 0.87 -4.15 -1.06
N VAL A 23 -0.25 -3.93 -1.74
CA VAL A 23 -0.35 -3.83 -3.20
C VAL A 23 -1.07 -2.52 -3.48
N ALA A 24 -0.46 -1.66 -4.31
CA ALA A 24 -1.15 -0.48 -4.84
C ALA A 24 -2.00 -0.92 -6.03
N ILE A 25 -3.24 -0.45 -6.08
CA ILE A 25 -4.14 -0.68 -7.21
C ILE A 25 -4.57 0.66 -7.79
N THR A 26 -4.78 0.70 -9.10
CA THR A 26 -5.27 1.92 -9.79
C THR A 26 -6.70 1.77 -10.32
N ASP A 27 -7.14 0.53 -10.51
CA ASP A 27 -8.49 0.17 -10.91
C ASP A 27 -9.12 -0.81 -9.91
N LEU A 28 -10.46 -0.79 -9.81
CA LEU A 28 -11.20 -1.68 -8.92
C LEU A 28 -11.06 -3.15 -9.31
N SER A 29 -10.89 -3.46 -10.60
CA SER A 29 -10.71 -4.82 -11.10
C SER A 29 -9.45 -5.51 -10.55
N GLU A 30 -8.47 -4.75 -10.08
CA GLU A 30 -7.22 -5.28 -9.49
C GLU A 30 -7.42 -5.75 -8.04
N ALA A 31 -8.52 -5.39 -7.37
CA ALA A 31 -8.72 -5.57 -5.94
C ALA A 31 -8.69 -7.05 -5.49
N GLU A 32 -9.35 -7.94 -6.23
CA GLU A 32 -9.38 -9.38 -5.91
C GLU A 32 -7.97 -9.99 -5.97
N GLY A 33 -7.20 -9.64 -7.00
CA GLY A 33 -5.81 -10.07 -7.14
C GLY A 33 -4.92 -9.54 -6.02
N ALA A 34 -5.09 -8.27 -5.65
CA ALA A 34 -4.36 -7.65 -4.54
C ALA A 34 -4.65 -8.33 -3.20
N VAL A 35 -5.92 -8.67 -2.92
CA VAL A 35 -6.33 -9.39 -1.71
C VAL A 35 -5.74 -10.80 -1.70
N ALA A 36 -5.80 -11.53 -2.82
CA ALA A 36 -5.25 -12.88 -2.93
C ALA A 36 -3.73 -12.93 -2.74
N ALA A 37 -3.00 -11.87 -3.11
CA ALA A 37 -1.56 -11.76 -2.95
C ALA A 37 -1.11 -11.42 -1.51
N LEU A 38 -2.05 -11.06 -0.62
CA LEU A 38 -1.77 -10.61 0.74
C LEU A 38 -2.27 -11.61 1.80
N PRO A 39 -1.54 -11.80 2.91
CA PRO A 39 -2.02 -12.64 4.01
C PRO A 39 -3.27 -12.02 4.65
N GLY A 40 -4.33 -12.81 4.80
CA GLY A 40 -5.56 -12.45 5.50
C GLY A 40 -5.56 -12.84 6.99
N PRO A 41 -6.70 -12.71 7.69
CA PRO A 41 -8.05 -12.39 7.19
C PRO A 41 -8.43 -10.90 7.24
N VAL A 42 -7.52 -10.03 7.67
CA VAL A 42 -7.78 -8.58 7.82
C VAL A 42 -6.91 -7.80 6.86
N TRP A 43 -7.54 -6.91 6.09
CA TRP A 43 -6.88 -6.01 5.16
C TRP A 43 -7.22 -4.56 5.49
N VAL A 44 -6.30 -3.64 5.14
CA VAL A 44 -6.50 -2.20 5.32
C VAL A 44 -6.42 -1.54 3.94
N VAL A 45 -7.55 -1.01 3.48
CA VAL A 45 -7.61 -0.22 2.25
C VAL A 45 -7.31 1.24 2.59
N LYS A 46 -6.39 1.88 1.87
CA LYS A 46 -5.95 3.26 2.15
C LYS A 46 -5.90 4.09 0.89
N SER A 47 -6.60 5.22 0.90
CA SER A 47 -6.44 6.24 -0.14
C SER A 47 -4.98 6.73 -0.21
N GLN A 48 -4.44 6.83 -1.43
CA GLN A 48 -3.09 7.30 -1.70
C GLN A 48 -3.14 8.79 -2.05
N ILE A 49 -2.96 9.64 -1.05
CA ILE A 49 -2.92 11.11 -1.21
C ILE A 49 -1.69 11.70 -0.49
N HIS A 50 -1.22 12.86 -0.95
CA HIS A 50 -0.14 13.62 -0.32
C HIS A 50 -0.65 14.51 0.83
N ALA A 51 -1.55 13.98 1.66
CA ALA A 51 -2.10 14.65 2.83
C ALA A 51 -2.32 13.65 3.98
N GLY A 52 -2.23 14.14 5.22
CA GLY A 52 -2.66 13.40 6.41
C GLY A 52 -4.19 13.37 6.56
N GLY A 53 -4.69 12.80 7.66
CA GLY A 53 -6.13 12.84 7.97
C GLY A 53 -7.02 11.96 7.07
N ARG A 54 -6.49 10.83 6.60
CA ARG A 54 -7.18 9.88 5.69
C ARG A 54 -8.20 8.95 6.38
N GLY A 55 -8.33 9.09 7.71
CA GLY A 55 -9.16 8.21 8.54
C GLY A 55 -10.63 8.37 8.26
#